data_AF-A0A1G6RYP1-F1
#
_entry.id   AF-A0A1G6RYP1-F1
#
_cell.length_a   1.000
_cell.length_b   1.000
_cell.length_c   1.000
_cell.angle_alpha   90.00
_cell.angle_beta   90.00
_cell.angle_gamma   90.00
#
_symmetry.space_group_name_H-M   'P 1'
#
loop_
_entity.id
_entity.type
_entity.pdbx_description
1 polymer ?
#
loop_
_entity_poly.entity_id
_entity_poly.type
_entity_poly.pdbx_seq_one_letter_code
_entity_poly.pdbx_strand_id
1 'polypeptide(L)'
;MTLYLDLDGVLADFDRGVQAVTGQRPEALPLKTMWTALAGAPRFFETLEMMEDARHLWEFCAPLRPTILTGLPRGAWAPEQKRRWVARVLGAHVPVITCMSHEKPRWSGPGHVLVDDRASAREGWERKGGQFVHHVSAERSIAALRALGFGGHPGAARTLGAEDSGGRDMTSGKDEDQAKPGPPMEPQPQQPSGTGGGAKGGPASGPVPGPVRPGG
;
A
#
# COMPACT_ATOMS: atom_id res chain seq x y z
N MET A 1 6.74 -12.35 -4.88
CA MET A 1 6.07 -11.04 -4.80
C MET A 1 4.59 -11.26 -4.55
N THR A 2 3.98 -10.46 -3.69
CA THR A 2 2.55 -10.57 -3.36
C THR A 2 1.84 -9.32 -3.88
N LEU A 3 0.77 -9.50 -4.65
CA LEU A 3 -0.02 -8.41 -5.20
C LEU A 3 -1.33 -8.26 -4.43
N TYR A 4 -1.58 -7.05 -3.93
CA TYR A 4 -2.82 -6.64 -3.30
C TYR A 4 -3.51 -5.57 -4.15
N LEU A 5 -4.83 -5.69 -4.28
CA LEU A 5 -5.67 -4.66 -4.90
C LEU A 5 -6.68 -4.15 -3.86
N ASP A 6 -6.85 -2.83 -3.74
CA ASP A 6 -8.03 -2.30 -3.08
C ASP A 6 -9.29 -2.63 -3.89
N LEU A 7 -10.44 -2.51 -3.25
CA LEU A 7 -11.74 -2.80 -3.86
C LEU A 7 -12.45 -1.51 -4.27
N ASP A 8 -12.83 -0.69 -3.29
CA ASP A 8 -13.58 0.55 -3.51
C ASP A 8 -12.68 1.57 -4.20
N GLY A 9 -13.14 2.17 -5.31
CA GLY A 9 -12.35 3.17 -6.05
C GLY A 9 -11.29 2.57 -7.00
N VAL A 10 -11.08 1.26 -6.97
CA VAL A 10 -10.16 0.53 -7.88
C VAL A 10 -10.90 -0.46 -8.77
N LEU A 11 -11.72 -1.31 -8.17
CA LEU A 11 -12.51 -2.32 -8.89
C LEU A 11 -14.01 -2.04 -8.80
N ALA A 12 -14.49 -1.58 -7.65
CA ALA A 12 -15.88 -1.25 -7.40
C ALA A 12 -16.08 0.26 -7.36
N ASP A 13 -17.10 0.75 -8.07
CA ASP A 13 -17.45 2.17 -8.17
C ASP A 13 -18.24 2.61 -6.93
N PHE A 14 -17.48 2.89 -5.87
CA PHE A 14 -18.01 3.36 -4.60
C PHE A 14 -18.69 4.71 -4.74
N ASP A 15 -18.07 5.65 -5.46
CA ASP A 15 -18.58 7.01 -5.65
C ASP A 15 -19.96 7.02 -6.29
N ARG A 16 -20.14 6.27 -7.38
CA ARG A 16 -21.46 6.11 -8.02
C ARG A 16 -22.46 5.44 -7.10
N GLY A 17 -22.02 4.45 -6.33
CA GLY A 17 -22.85 3.82 -5.30
C GLY A 17 -23.36 4.85 -4.28
N VAL A 18 -22.47 5.70 -3.74
CA VAL A 18 -22.84 6.75 -2.79
C VAL A 18 -23.82 7.74 -3.43
N GLN A 19 -23.56 8.15 -4.67
CA GLN A 19 -24.44 9.06 -5.39
C GLN A 19 -25.82 8.45 -5.60
N ALA A 20 -25.93 7.15 -5.91
CA ALA A 20 -27.20 6.47 -6.07
C ALA A 20 -28.03 6.42 -4.79
N VAL A 21 -27.38 6.27 -3.62
CA VAL A 21 -28.07 6.21 -2.32
C VAL A 21 -28.44 7.59 -1.79
N THR A 22 -27.57 8.58 -1.99
CA THR A 22 -27.66 9.88 -1.29
C THR A 22 -28.00 11.06 -2.18
N GLY A 23 -27.94 10.89 -3.51
CA GLY A 23 -28.05 11.96 -4.49
C GLY A 23 -26.81 12.86 -4.61
N GLN A 24 -25.75 12.62 -3.83
CA GLN A 24 -24.53 13.44 -3.79
C GLN A 24 -23.28 12.57 -3.87
N ARG A 25 -22.19 13.14 -4.40
CA ARG A 25 -20.89 12.47 -4.38
C ARG A 25 -20.30 12.41 -2.96
N PRO A 26 -19.41 11.45 -2.64
CA PRO A 26 -18.80 11.33 -1.32
C PRO A 26 -18.16 12.63 -0.80
N GLU A 27 -17.50 13.39 -1.68
CA GLU A 27 -16.77 14.62 -1.30
C GLU A 27 -17.70 15.74 -0.83
N ALA A 28 -18.98 15.71 -1.22
CA ALA A 28 -19.98 16.70 -0.84
C ALA A 28 -20.64 16.38 0.52
N LEU A 29 -20.37 15.21 1.10
CA LEU A 29 -21.06 14.72 2.29
C LEU A 29 -20.15 14.70 3.52
N PRO A 30 -20.66 15.10 4.71
CA PRO A 30 -20.01 14.77 5.97
C PRO A 30 -19.90 13.25 6.13
N LEU A 31 -18.72 12.74 6.51
CA LEU A 31 -18.47 11.30 6.64
C LEU A 31 -19.52 10.56 7.48
N LYS A 32 -19.94 11.15 8.61
CA LYS A 32 -20.96 10.55 9.48
C LYS A 32 -22.30 10.40 8.74
N THR A 33 -22.71 11.41 7.99
CA THR A 33 -23.95 11.41 7.22
C THR A 33 -23.90 10.36 6.12
N MET A 34 -22.81 10.33 5.34
CA MET A 34 -22.60 9.32 4.30
C MET A 34 -22.69 7.91 4.89
N TRP A 35 -21.87 7.58 5.89
CA TRP A 35 -21.87 6.22 6.46
C TRP A 35 -23.19 5.81 7.11
N THR A 36 -23.93 6.76 7.69
CA THR A 36 -25.28 6.48 8.24
C THR A 36 -26.25 6.11 7.11
N ALA A 37 -26.25 6.85 6.00
CA ALA A 37 -27.09 6.54 4.85
C ALA A 37 -26.73 5.18 4.23
N LEU A 38 -25.44 4.91 4.02
CA LEU A 38 -24.99 3.65 3.41
C LEU A 38 -25.27 2.42 4.29
N ALA A 39 -25.16 2.56 5.62
CA ALA A 39 -25.51 1.48 6.54
C ALA A 39 -27.01 1.15 6.54
N GLY A 40 -27.86 2.12 6.20
CA GLY A 40 -29.30 1.93 6.00
C GLY A 40 -29.68 1.37 4.63
N ALA A 41 -28.77 1.40 3.64
CA ALA A 41 -29.02 0.90 2.30
C ALA A 41 -28.80 -0.63 2.24
N PRO A 42 -29.82 -1.44 1.90
CA PRO A 42 -29.67 -2.88 1.83
C PRO A 42 -28.64 -3.28 0.77
N ARG A 43 -27.65 -4.10 1.17
CA ARG A 43 -26.66 -4.71 0.26
C ARG A 43 -25.79 -3.71 -0.51
N PHE A 44 -25.61 -2.48 0.00
CA PHE A 44 -24.85 -1.41 -0.64
C PHE A 44 -23.55 -1.88 -1.34
N PHE A 45 -22.62 -2.50 -0.60
CA PHE A 45 -21.34 -2.93 -1.19
C PHE A 45 -21.49 -4.12 -2.14
N GLU A 46 -22.50 -4.98 -1.92
CA GLU A 46 -22.74 -6.18 -2.74
C GLU A 46 -23.25 -5.80 -4.15
N THR A 47 -23.90 -4.64 -4.29
CA THR A 47 -24.53 -4.17 -5.53
C THR A 47 -23.74 -3.13 -6.31
N LEU A 48 -22.55 -2.74 -5.85
CA LEU A 48 -21.72 -1.78 -6.57
C LEU A 48 -21.42 -2.26 -7.99
N GLU A 49 -21.41 -1.32 -8.94
CA GLU A 49 -20.92 -1.58 -10.30
C GLU A 49 -19.39 -1.57 -10.30
N MET A 50 -18.79 -2.09 -11.38
CA MET A 50 -17.35 -1.98 -11.55
C MET A 50 -16.98 -0.56 -11.98
N MET A 51 -15.75 -0.11 -11.65
CA MET A 51 -15.18 1.07 -12.31
C MET A 51 -15.11 0.85 -13.82
N GLU A 52 -15.19 1.92 -14.61
CA GLU A 52 -15.25 1.85 -16.08
C GLU A 52 -14.09 1.05 -16.68
N ASP A 53 -12.87 1.20 -16.15
CA ASP A 53 -11.66 0.51 -16.61
C ASP A 53 -11.22 -0.66 -15.71
N ALA A 54 -11.97 -0.96 -14.64
CA ALA A 54 -11.61 -2.01 -13.69
C ALA A 54 -11.50 -3.39 -14.35
N ARG A 55 -12.27 -3.65 -15.40
CA ARG A 55 -12.19 -4.91 -16.15
C ARG A 55 -10.82 -5.09 -16.80
N HIS A 56 -10.27 -4.04 -17.41
CA HIS A 56 -8.93 -4.10 -18.00
C HIS A 56 -7.85 -4.33 -16.94
N LEU A 57 -7.96 -3.65 -15.79
CA LEU A 57 -7.05 -3.88 -14.67
C LEU A 57 -7.15 -5.32 -14.15
N TRP A 58 -8.38 -5.82 -13.96
CA TRP A 58 -8.60 -7.17 -13.44
C TRP A 58 -8.09 -8.25 -14.40
N GLU A 59 -8.33 -8.12 -15.70
CA GLU A 59 -7.85 -9.08 -16.71
C GLU A 59 -6.31 -9.20 -16.70
N PHE A 60 -5.59 -8.08 -16.50
CA PHE A 60 -4.15 -8.10 -16.32
C PHE A 60 -3.73 -8.75 -14.99
N CYS A 61 -4.43 -8.43 -13.90
CA CYS A 61 -4.05 -8.86 -12.57
C CYS A 61 -4.44 -10.30 -12.25
N ALA A 62 -5.57 -10.81 -12.75
CA ALA A 62 -6.13 -12.11 -12.37
C ALA A 62 -5.15 -13.29 -12.52
N PRO A 63 -4.35 -13.42 -13.60
CA PRO A 63 -3.34 -14.46 -13.72
C PRO A 63 -2.25 -14.41 -12.64
N LEU A 64 -2.02 -13.23 -12.05
CA LEU A 64 -1.06 -12.99 -10.96
C LEU A 64 -1.61 -13.41 -9.59
N ARG A 65 -2.86 -13.90 -9.52
CA ARG A 65 -3.57 -14.35 -8.32
C ARG A 65 -3.51 -13.33 -7.16
N PRO A 66 -3.97 -12.09 -7.37
CA PRO A 66 -3.93 -11.05 -6.35
C PRO A 66 -4.85 -11.38 -5.18
N THR A 67 -4.57 -10.76 -4.03
CA THR A 67 -5.49 -10.73 -2.89
C THR A 67 -6.21 -9.38 -2.83
N ILE A 68 -7.53 -9.40 -2.70
CA ILE A 68 -8.29 -8.16 -2.47
C ILE A 68 -8.07 -7.72 -1.03
N LEU A 69 -7.52 -6.53 -0.83
CA LEU A 69 -7.27 -5.92 0.49
C LEU A 69 -8.12 -4.67 0.64
N THR A 70 -9.33 -4.84 1.16
CA THR A 70 -10.33 -3.77 1.24
C THR A 70 -10.48 -3.20 2.64
N GLY A 71 -10.62 -1.88 2.69
CA GLY A 71 -11.01 -1.15 3.90
C GLY A 71 -12.47 -1.42 4.29
N LEU A 72 -12.78 -1.31 5.58
CA LEU A 72 -14.14 -1.39 6.12
C LEU A 72 -14.57 -0.06 6.75
N PRO A 73 -15.85 0.33 6.62
CA PRO A 73 -16.45 1.31 7.52
C PRO A 73 -16.58 0.72 8.93
N ARG A 74 -16.86 1.59 9.91
CA ARG A 74 -17.14 1.13 11.28
C ARG A 74 -18.42 0.28 11.31
N GLY A 75 -18.36 -0.85 12.00
CA GLY A 75 -19.48 -1.80 12.15
C GLY A 75 -19.22 -3.14 11.46
N ALA A 76 -20.21 -4.04 11.52
CA ALA A 76 -20.09 -5.43 11.03
C ALA A 76 -20.84 -5.72 9.72
N TRP A 77 -21.42 -4.70 9.08
CA TRP A 77 -22.37 -4.86 7.96
C TRP A 77 -21.71 -4.96 6.58
N ALA A 78 -20.50 -4.43 6.43
CA ALA A 78 -19.78 -4.35 5.17
C ALA A 78 -18.95 -5.59 4.78
N PRO A 79 -18.29 -6.33 5.70
CA PRO A 79 -17.34 -7.38 5.32
C PRO A 79 -17.95 -8.45 4.42
N GLU A 80 -19.14 -8.95 4.78
CA GLU A 80 -19.79 -10.03 4.05
C GLU A 80 -20.31 -9.57 2.69
N GLN A 81 -20.84 -8.35 2.60
CA GLN A 81 -21.27 -7.77 1.33
C GLN A 81 -20.10 -7.65 0.34
N LYS A 82 -18.92 -7.22 0.81
CA LYS A 82 -17.71 -7.12 -0.02
C LYS A 82 -17.22 -8.49 -0.49
N ARG A 83 -17.24 -9.51 0.37
CA ARG A 83 -16.90 -10.89 -0.03
C ARG A 83 -17.86 -11.42 -1.10
N ARG A 84 -19.16 -11.18 -0.94
CA ARG A 84 -20.17 -11.56 -1.93
C ARG A 84 -20.00 -10.82 -3.26
N TRP A 85 -19.66 -9.54 -3.21
CA TRP A 85 -19.32 -8.78 -4.41
C TRP A 85 -18.14 -9.43 -5.15
N VAL A 86 -17.04 -9.70 -4.44
CA VAL A 86 -15.84 -10.33 -5.05
C VAL A 86 -16.19 -11.71 -5.60
N ALA A 87 -16.93 -12.53 -4.86
CA ALA A 87 -17.32 -13.86 -5.33
C ALA A 87 -18.19 -13.80 -6.60
N ARG A 88 -19.10 -12.82 -6.68
CA ARG A 88 -20.00 -12.62 -7.84
C ARG A 88 -19.27 -12.05 -9.06
N VAL A 89 -18.37 -11.09 -8.86
CA VAL A 89 -17.77 -10.30 -9.96
C VAL A 89 -16.43 -10.86 -10.41
N LEU A 90 -15.58 -11.28 -9.47
CA LEU A 90 -14.20 -11.73 -9.74
C LEU A 90 -14.04 -13.26 -9.62
N GLY A 91 -14.96 -13.89 -8.89
CA GLY A 91 -15.01 -15.34 -8.66
C GLY A 91 -14.76 -15.72 -7.20
N ALA A 92 -15.45 -16.77 -6.74
CA ALA A 92 -15.41 -17.22 -5.34
C ALA A 92 -14.03 -17.70 -4.84
N HIS A 93 -13.10 -17.97 -5.76
CA HIS A 93 -11.74 -18.41 -5.46
C HIS A 93 -10.80 -17.24 -5.11
N VAL A 94 -11.21 -15.99 -5.37
CA VAL A 94 -10.37 -14.81 -5.14
C VAL A 94 -10.28 -14.54 -3.63
N PRO A 95 -9.07 -14.51 -3.04
CA PRO A 95 -8.92 -14.26 -1.62
C PRO A 95 -9.25 -12.80 -1.28
N VAL A 96 -9.98 -12.62 -0.17
CA VAL A 96 -10.42 -11.30 0.31
C VAL A 96 -10.02 -11.11 1.76
N ILE A 97 -9.26 -10.06 2.01
CA ILE A 97 -8.92 -9.56 3.32
C ILE A 97 -9.70 -8.26 3.55
N THR A 98 -10.50 -8.26 4.62
CA THR A 98 -11.24 -7.09 5.07
C THR A 98 -10.61 -6.57 6.36
N CYS A 99 -10.17 -5.32 6.40
CA CYS A 99 -9.60 -4.71 7.60
C CYS A 99 -9.96 -3.23 7.68
N MET A 100 -9.64 -2.56 8.79
CA MET A 100 -9.70 -1.11 8.81
C MET A 100 -8.60 -0.55 7.89
N SER A 101 -8.84 0.58 7.21
CA SER A 101 -7.87 1.12 6.25
C SER A 101 -6.49 1.40 6.88
N HIS A 102 -6.46 1.86 8.14
CA HIS A 102 -5.21 2.12 8.87
C HIS A 102 -4.44 0.83 9.24
N GLU A 103 -5.05 -0.34 9.10
CA GLU A 103 -4.44 -1.64 9.36
C GLU A 103 -3.83 -2.28 8.10
N LYS A 104 -4.11 -1.74 6.90
CA LYS A 104 -3.52 -2.23 5.64
C LYS A 104 -2.00 -2.41 5.72
N PRO A 105 -1.22 -1.50 6.34
CA PRO A 105 0.23 -1.69 6.51
C PRO A 105 0.67 -2.99 7.18
N ARG A 106 -0.20 -3.68 7.95
CA ARG A 106 0.12 -4.99 8.54
C ARG A 106 0.35 -6.09 7.49
N TRP A 107 -0.17 -5.89 6.28
CA TRP A 107 -0.03 -6.79 5.15
C TRP A 107 1.11 -6.40 4.20
N SER A 108 1.84 -5.33 4.51
CA SER A 108 2.98 -4.87 3.72
C SER A 108 4.28 -5.54 4.16
N GLY A 109 5.26 -5.57 3.27
CA GLY A 109 6.57 -6.19 3.45
C GLY A 109 7.41 -6.11 2.17
N PRO A 110 8.72 -6.39 2.22
CA PRO A 110 9.56 -6.50 1.03
C PRO A 110 8.95 -7.44 -0.02
N GLY A 111 8.82 -6.95 -1.25
CA GLY A 111 8.22 -7.71 -2.35
C GLY A 111 6.68 -7.76 -2.35
N HIS A 112 6.01 -7.05 -1.45
CA HIS A 112 4.56 -6.84 -1.49
C HIS A 112 4.22 -5.55 -2.25
N VAL A 113 3.15 -5.58 -3.04
CA VAL A 113 2.67 -4.43 -3.82
C VAL A 113 1.20 -4.20 -3.52
N LEU A 114 0.81 -2.94 -3.27
CA LEU A 114 -0.59 -2.53 -3.13
C LEU A 114 -0.95 -1.55 -4.24
N VAL A 115 -2.03 -1.85 -4.96
CA VAL A 115 -2.72 -0.92 -5.86
C VAL A 115 -3.94 -0.37 -5.12
N ASP A 116 -3.97 0.93 -4.86
CA ASP A 116 -5.01 1.61 -4.06
C ASP A 116 -5.21 3.04 -4.59
N ASP A 117 -6.44 3.52 -4.64
CA ASP A 117 -6.81 4.85 -5.12
C ASP A 117 -6.51 5.94 -4.09
N ARG A 118 -6.41 5.59 -2.79
CA ARG A 118 -6.16 6.56 -1.72
C ARG A 118 -4.67 6.77 -1.52
N ALA A 119 -4.18 7.92 -2.00
CA ALA A 119 -2.78 8.32 -1.83
C ALA A 119 -2.29 8.29 -0.36
N SER A 120 -3.17 8.51 0.62
CA SER A 120 -2.84 8.46 2.05
C SER A 120 -2.44 7.06 2.55
N ALA A 121 -2.78 5.99 1.83
CA ALA A 121 -2.35 4.63 2.16
C ALA A 121 -0.85 4.39 1.87
N ARG A 122 -0.24 5.21 1.00
CA ARG A 122 1.14 5.06 0.53
C ARG A 122 2.15 4.99 1.67
N GLU A 123 2.17 6.02 2.51
CA GLU A 123 3.25 6.19 3.50
C GLU A 123 3.28 5.02 4.48
N GLY A 124 2.12 4.57 4.96
CA GLY A 124 2.02 3.41 5.83
C GLY A 124 2.49 2.12 5.18
N TRP A 125 2.15 1.93 3.90
CA TRP A 125 2.56 0.77 3.14
C TRP A 125 4.07 0.72 2.90
N GLU A 126 4.65 1.82 2.41
CA GLU A 126 6.06 1.93 2.06
C GLU A 126 6.98 1.87 3.27
N ARG A 127 6.57 2.42 4.43
CA ARG A 127 7.32 2.29 5.70
C ARG A 127 7.55 0.84 6.14
N LYS A 128 6.78 -0.11 5.62
CA LYS A 128 6.93 -1.55 5.90
C LYS A 128 7.72 -2.29 4.83
N GLY A 129 8.26 -1.57 3.83
CA GLY A 129 9.09 -2.11 2.75
C GLY A 129 8.30 -2.61 1.53
N GLY A 130 6.97 -2.44 1.52
CA GLY A 130 6.15 -2.72 0.35
C GLY A 130 6.18 -1.58 -0.66
N GLN A 131 5.80 -1.88 -1.90
CA GLN A 131 5.71 -0.88 -2.98
C GLN A 131 4.26 -0.47 -3.18
N PHE A 132 4.01 0.81 -3.39
CA PHE A 132 2.67 1.36 -3.55
C PHE A 132 2.44 1.91 -4.96
N VAL A 133 1.41 1.41 -5.62
CA VAL A 133 0.90 1.90 -6.91
C VAL A 133 -0.35 2.71 -6.64
N HIS A 134 -0.28 4.03 -6.86
CA HIS A 134 -1.45 4.88 -6.76
C HIS A 134 -2.34 4.66 -7.99
N HIS A 135 -3.54 4.14 -7.76
CA HIS A 135 -4.51 3.92 -8.83
C HIS A 135 -5.16 5.25 -9.25
N VAL A 136 -5.12 5.50 -10.55
CA VAL A 136 -5.76 6.66 -11.22
C VAL A 136 -6.44 6.20 -12.51
N SER A 137 -5.85 5.22 -13.18
CA SER A 137 -6.46 4.45 -14.27
C SER A 137 -5.82 3.07 -14.34
N ALA A 138 -6.52 2.12 -14.96
CA ALA A 138 -6.03 0.79 -15.26
C ALA A 138 -4.72 0.85 -16.06
N GLU A 139 -4.64 1.70 -17.08
CA GLU A 139 -3.43 1.86 -17.91
C GLU A 139 -2.21 2.23 -17.06
N ARG A 140 -2.33 3.25 -16.20
CA ARG A 140 -1.22 3.71 -15.35
C ARG A 140 -0.84 2.66 -14.31
N SER A 141 -1.84 2.00 -13.70
CA SER A 141 -1.58 0.92 -12.75
C SER A 141 -0.88 -0.27 -13.41
N ILE A 142 -1.31 -0.68 -14.61
CA ILE A 142 -0.68 -1.76 -15.36
C ILE A 142 0.76 -1.39 -15.75
N ALA A 143 0.99 -0.16 -16.23
CA ALA A 143 2.33 0.32 -16.56
C ALA A 143 3.26 0.29 -15.33
N ALA A 144 2.78 0.75 -14.17
CA ALA A 144 3.53 0.68 -12.92
C ALA A 144 3.80 -0.78 -12.50
N LEU A 145 2.80 -1.65 -12.56
CA LEU A 145 2.97 -3.08 -12.24
C LEU A 145 3.99 -3.75 -13.18
N ARG A 146 3.99 -3.42 -14.47
CA ARG A 146 5.01 -3.90 -15.42
C ARG A 146 6.41 -3.43 -15.08
N ALA A 147 6.58 -2.17 -14.70
CA ALA A 147 7.87 -1.63 -14.25
C ALA A 147 8.37 -2.34 -12.97
N LEU A 148 7.45 -2.84 -12.14
CA LEU A 148 7.76 -3.67 -10.97
C LEU A 148 8.01 -5.15 -11.28
N GLY A 149 7.95 -5.56 -12.55
CA GLY A 149 8.22 -6.92 -13.00
C GLY A 149 7.00 -7.83 -13.10
N PHE A 150 5.78 -7.32 -12.93
CA PHE A 150 4.56 -8.09 -13.17
C PHE A 150 4.23 -8.17 -14.67
N GLY A 151 3.79 -9.34 -15.14
CA GLY A 151 3.41 -9.53 -16.54
C GLY A 151 4.56 -9.82 -17.51
N GLY A 152 5.76 -10.16 -17.00
CA GLY A 152 6.82 -10.78 -17.80
C GLY A 152 6.48 -12.25 -18.08
N HIS A 153 6.60 -12.67 -19.34
CA HIS A 153 6.59 -14.10 -19.68
C HIS A 153 7.71 -14.84 -18.91
N PRO A 154 7.47 -16.10 -18.47
CA PRO A 154 8.55 -16.99 -18.05
C PRO A 154 9.40 -17.33 -19.29
N GLY A 155 10.35 -16.46 -19.65
CA GLY A 155 11.12 -16.62 -20.87
C GLY A 155 12.28 -15.63 -21.05
N ALA A 156 12.27 -14.48 -20.38
CA ALA A 156 13.46 -13.62 -20.34
C ALA A 156 14.41 -14.09 -19.22
N ALA A 157 14.89 -15.33 -19.34
CA ALA A 157 16.15 -15.68 -18.73
C ALA A 157 17.18 -14.69 -19.29
N ARG A 158 17.86 -13.97 -18.41
CA ARG A 158 19.05 -13.21 -18.77
C ARG A 158 20.07 -14.23 -19.28
N THR A 159 20.18 -14.37 -20.59
CA THR A 159 21.34 -15.03 -21.21
C THR A 159 22.53 -14.16 -20.85
N LEU A 160 23.26 -14.55 -19.81
CA LEU A 160 24.65 -14.16 -19.65
C LEU A 160 25.37 -14.76 -20.85
N GLY A 161 25.70 -13.90 -21.82
CA GLY A 161 26.48 -14.27 -22.99
C GLY A 161 27.84 -14.78 -22.53
N ALA A 162 28.03 -16.08 -22.68
CA ALA A 162 29.32 -16.71 -22.69
C ALA A 162 29.62 -17.07 -24.15
N GLU A 163 30.82 -16.66 -24.58
CA GLU A 163 31.62 -17.20 -25.69
C GLU A 163 31.27 -16.76 -27.12
N ASP A 164 32.08 -15.82 -27.65
CA ASP A 164 32.57 -15.91 -29.03
C ASP A 164 34.11 -15.93 -29.05
N SER A 165 34.57 -17.04 -29.60
CA SER A 165 35.82 -17.42 -30.25
C SER A 165 36.90 -16.36 -30.49
N GLY A 166 38.15 -16.76 -30.23
CA GLY A 166 39.35 -16.03 -30.62
C GLY A 166 39.67 -16.06 -32.12
N GLY A 167 40.48 -15.10 -32.54
CA GLY A 167 41.10 -15.02 -33.87
C GLY A 167 42.05 -13.82 -33.98
N ARG A 168 43.33 -14.07 -33.66
CA ARG A 168 44.53 -13.21 -33.78
C ARG A 168 44.53 -12.17 -34.91
N ASP A 169 45.04 -10.97 -34.60
CA ASP A 169 46.18 -10.42 -35.34
C ASP A 169 47.04 -9.47 -34.48
N MET A 170 48.35 -9.46 -34.77
CA MET A 170 49.40 -8.77 -34.03
C MET A 170 49.61 -7.33 -34.54
N THR A 171 49.95 -6.37 -33.67
CA THR A 171 51.16 -5.51 -33.77
C THR A 171 51.23 -4.42 -32.68
N SER A 172 52.38 -4.42 -31.99
CA SER A 172 53.18 -3.24 -31.60
C SER A 172 52.72 -2.28 -30.50
N GLY A 173 53.26 -2.47 -29.29
CA GLY A 173 54.27 -1.55 -28.73
C GLY A 173 53.85 -0.50 -27.69
N LYS A 174 54.50 -0.59 -26.51
CA LYS A 174 54.84 0.47 -25.53
C LYS A 174 53.67 1.04 -24.69
N ASP A 175 53.73 1.27 -23.39
CA ASP A 175 54.82 1.38 -22.42
C ASP A 175 54.33 0.89 -21.02
N GLU A 176 55.31 0.54 -20.20
CA GLU A 176 55.23 0.28 -18.76
C GLU A 176 54.73 1.53 -17.99
N ASP A 177 53.96 1.36 -16.91
CA ASP A 177 54.42 1.70 -15.56
C ASP A 177 53.39 1.30 -14.47
N GLN A 178 53.95 0.94 -13.32
CA GLN A 178 53.36 0.37 -12.13
C GLN A 178 52.70 1.44 -11.24
N ALA A 179 51.64 1.06 -10.50
CA ALA A 179 51.57 1.19 -9.03
C ALA A 179 50.12 1.11 -8.53
N LYS A 180 49.83 0.07 -7.73
CA LYS A 180 48.81 0.13 -6.66
C LYS A 180 49.54 0.44 -5.35
N PRO A 181 48.90 1.21 -4.44
CA PRO A 181 48.67 0.66 -3.11
C PRO A 181 47.23 0.89 -2.61
N GLY A 182 46.80 0.01 -1.70
CA GLY A 182 45.42 -0.16 -1.21
C GLY A 182 44.93 0.87 -0.17
N PRO A 183 43.74 0.63 0.42
CA PRO A 183 43.01 1.58 1.26
C PRO A 183 43.43 1.49 2.74
N PRO A 184 43.27 2.58 3.51
CA PRO A 184 42.34 2.60 4.65
C PRO A 184 41.72 4.01 4.85
N MET A 185 40.73 4.36 5.69
CA MET A 185 40.09 3.80 6.88
C MET A 185 38.82 4.65 7.14
N GLU A 186 37.67 4.05 7.47
CA GLU A 186 36.52 4.75 8.07
C GLU A 186 36.79 5.10 9.54
N PRO A 187 36.36 6.27 10.04
CA PRO A 187 36.09 6.47 11.47
C PRO A 187 34.60 6.27 11.80
N GLN A 188 34.36 5.39 12.78
CA GLN A 188 33.10 5.08 13.45
C GLN A 188 32.55 6.26 14.30
N PRO A 189 31.26 6.21 14.72
CA PRO A 189 30.53 7.35 15.28
C PRO A 189 30.85 7.63 16.75
N GLN A 190 30.81 8.91 17.12
CA GLN A 190 30.92 9.37 18.51
C GLN A 190 29.59 9.22 19.25
N GLN A 191 29.65 8.54 20.40
CA GLN A 191 28.57 8.46 21.41
C GLN A 191 28.54 9.75 22.26
N PRO A 192 27.38 10.13 22.82
CA PRO A 192 27.23 11.37 23.60
C PRO A 192 27.73 11.22 25.05
N SER A 193 28.57 12.16 25.48
CA SER A 193 29.00 12.32 26.87
C SER A 193 28.05 13.24 27.64
N GLY A 194 27.30 12.64 28.57
CA GLY A 194 27.20 13.00 29.98
C GLY A 194 27.08 14.45 30.47
N THR A 195 26.06 14.63 31.30
CA THR A 195 26.11 15.13 32.71
C THR A 195 26.19 16.63 33.04
N GLY A 196 25.34 17.01 34.01
CA GLY A 196 25.42 18.21 34.85
C GLY A 196 24.29 19.19 34.55
N GLY A 197 23.27 19.42 35.39
CA GLY A 197 23.27 19.51 36.85
C GLY A 197 23.11 20.99 37.22
N GLY A 198 21.94 21.38 37.76
CA GLY A 198 21.71 22.77 38.16
C GLY A 198 20.27 23.06 38.59
N ALA A 199 19.95 22.76 39.84
CA ALA A 199 18.71 23.16 40.52
C ALA A 199 18.69 24.67 40.83
N LYS A 200 17.49 25.27 40.90
CA LYS A 200 16.94 25.99 42.08
C LYS A 200 15.70 26.82 41.71
N GLY A 201 14.68 26.78 42.57
CA GLY A 201 13.85 27.96 42.84
C GLY A 201 12.34 27.80 43.02
N GLY A 202 11.91 27.33 44.19
CA GLY A 202 10.86 28.00 45.02
C GLY A 202 9.37 27.93 44.62
N PRO A 203 8.44 28.20 45.57
CA PRO A 203 7.28 27.32 45.76
C PRO A 203 5.88 27.98 45.77
N ALA A 204 4.88 27.09 45.86
CA ALA A 204 3.60 27.20 46.57
C ALA A 204 2.40 27.93 45.94
N SER A 205 1.34 27.15 45.68
CA SER A 205 -0.10 27.47 45.81
C SER A 205 -0.84 26.15 45.53
N GLY A 206 -1.36 25.41 46.53
CA GLY A 206 -2.63 25.66 47.23
C GLY A 206 -3.52 24.42 47.02
N PRO A 207 -4.27 23.92 48.02
CA PRO A 207 -4.91 22.61 47.95
C PRO A 207 -6.24 22.62 47.20
N VAL A 208 -6.49 21.59 46.39
CA VAL A 208 -7.78 21.32 45.72
C VAL A 208 -8.56 20.29 46.57
N PRO A 209 -9.83 20.54 46.92
CA PRO A 209 -10.61 19.63 47.76
C PRO A 209 -11.13 18.39 46.99
N GLY A 210 -11.19 17.27 47.71
CA GLY A 210 -11.52 15.94 47.20
C GLY A 210 -13.00 15.67 46.89
N PRO A 211 -13.31 14.51 46.31
CA PRO A 211 -14.67 14.16 45.88
C PRO A 211 -15.55 13.64 47.03
N VAL A 212 -16.76 14.17 47.11
CA VAL A 212 -17.84 13.72 47.99
C VAL A 212 -18.74 12.73 47.24
N ARG A 213 -18.90 11.52 47.79
CA ARG A 213 -20.01 10.55 47.59
C ARG A 213 -20.03 9.61 48.82
N PRO A 214 -21.10 8.85 49.14
CA PRO A 214 -22.44 8.73 48.53
C PRO A 214 -23.61 8.79 49.56
N GLY A 215 -24.87 8.73 49.10
CA GLY A 215 -26.01 8.31 49.92
C GLY A 215 -27.37 8.79 49.41
N GLY A 216 -28.27 7.85 49.10
CA GLY A 216 -29.67 8.08 48.71
C GLY A 216 -30.16 7.09 47.67
#